data_AF-A0A957USF3-F1
#
_entry.id   AF-A0A957USF3-F1
#
_cell.length_a   1.000
_cell.length_b   1.000
_cell.length_c   1.000
_cell.angle_alpha   90.00
_cell.angle_beta   90.00
_cell.angle_gamma   90.00
#
_symmetry.space_group_name_H-M   'P 1'
#
loop_
_entity.id
_entity.type
_entity.pdbx_description
1 polymer ?
#
loop_
_entity_poly.entity_id
_entity_poly.type
_entity_poly.pdbx_seq_one_letter_code
_entity_poly.pdbx_strand_id
1 'polypeptide(L)'
;MHIREYQQWLEEWDRAREWDKVLPSHTLMHAMEELGEISKLVQMIEGYRAPEPATLEQVRSELALEMSDLQVMLFKLAYLCGIDMEEAMRRGQEKADARFPDPTTGPAERRAYWQRFEQFVEEAGLGSKK
;
A
#
# COMPACT_ATOMS: atom_id res chain seq x y z
N MET A 1 16.10 8.29 7.62
CA MET A 1 15.24 9.49 7.61
C MET A 1 13.99 9.16 8.40
N HIS A 2 13.56 10.06 9.28
CA HIS A 2 12.29 9.93 10.00
C HIS A 2 11.12 10.36 9.09
N ILE A 3 9.90 9.93 9.41
CA ILE A 3 8.71 10.17 8.55
C ILE A 3 8.45 11.66 8.41
N ARG A 4 8.52 12.39 9.54
CA ARG A 4 8.34 13.85 9.55
C ARG A 4 9.42 14.57 8.74
N GLU A 5 10.67 14.14 8.85
CA GLU A 5 11.79 14.73 8.10
C GLU A 5 11.62 14.56 6.59
N TYR A 6 11.19 13.37 6.14
CA TYR A 6 10.92 13.12 4.72
C TYR A 6 9.77 13.99 4.21
N GLN A 7 8.67 14.08 4.98
CA GLN A 7 7.53 14.91 4.62
C GLN A 7 7.93 16.38 4.47
N GLN A 8 8.74 16.92 5.39
CA GLN A 8 9.23 18.30 5.35
C GLN A 8 10.13 18.55 4.15
N TRP A 9 11.08 17.64 3.90
CA TRP A 9 11.95 17.73 2.71
C TRP A 9 11.13 17.73 1.41
N LEU A 10 10.12 16.86 1.31
CA LEU A 10 9.24 16.81 0.13
C LEU A 10 8.46 18.11 -0.05
N GLU A 11 7.89 18.64 1.03
CA GLU A 11 7.15 19.91 0.98
C GLU A 11 8.05 21.06 0.49
N GLU A 12 9.24 21.20 1.03
CA GLU A 12 10.20 22.23 0.59
C GLU A 12 10.59 22.06 -0.88
N TRP A 13 10.86 20.82 -1.30
CA TRP A 13 11.23 20.47 -2.67
C TRP A 13 10.09 20.75 -3.67
N ASP A 14 8.84 20.47 -3.29
CA ASP A 14 7.64 20.66 -4.12
C ASP A 14 7.26 22.16 -4.22
N ARG A 15 7.33 22.90 -3.10
CA ARG A 15 7.10 24.35 -3.06
C ARG A 15 8.12 25.14 -3.88
N ALA A 16 9.39 24.71 -3.88
CA ALA A 16 10.42 25.31 -4.72
C ALA A 16 10.12 25.20 -6.24
N ARG A 17 9.20 24.32 -6.63
CA ARG A 17 8.72 24.12 -8.00
C ARG A 17 7.31 24.71 -8.25
N GLU A 18 6.74 25.37 -7.24
CA GLU A 18 5.37 25.88 -7.23
C GLU A 18 4.30 24.79 -7.45
N TRP A 19 4.66 23.52 -7.23
CA TRP A 19 3.76 22.38 -7.42
C TRP A 19 2.78 22.21 -6.25
N ASP A 20 2.97 22.98 -5.18
CA ASP A 20 2.09 23.06 -4.02
C ASP A 20 0.77 23.79 -4.36
N LYS A 21 0.73 24.45 -5.52
CA LYS A 21 -0.48 25.06 -6.09
C LYS A 21 -1.41 24.03 -6.75
N VAL A 22 -0.97 22.78 -6.90
CA VAL A 22 -1.81 21.69 -7.42
C VAL A 22 -2.85 21.31 -6.36
N LEU A 23 -4.11 21.13 -6.80
CA LEU A 23 -5.20 20.80 -5.90
C LEU A 23 -5.01 19.43 -5.22
N PRO A 24 -5.45 19.26 -3.96
CA PRO A 24 -5.47 17.97 -3.29
C PRO A 24 -6.18 16.87 -4.10
N SER A 25 -7.25 17.22 -4.82
CA SER A 25 -7.98 16.29 -5.68
C SER A 25 -7.13 15.76 -6.85
N HIS A 26 -6.27 16.59 -7.44
CA HIS A 26 -5.36 16.16 -8.50
C HIS A 26 -4.22 15.30 -7.95
N THR A 27 -3.69 15.66 -6.78
CA THR A 27 -2.70 14.82 -6.07
C THR A 27 -3.29 13.45 -5.74
N LEU A 28 -4.54 13.39 -5.29
CA LEU A 28 -5.24 12.12 -5.05
C LEU A 28 -5.43 11.31 -6.34
N MET A 29 -5.69 11.98 -7.48
CA MET A 29 -5.76 11.32 -8.77
C MET A 29 -4.44 10.66 -9.15
N HIS A 30 -3.31 11.36 -9.00
CA HIS A 30 -1.99 10.77 -9.21
C HIS A 30 -1.72 9.60 -8.25
N ALA A 31 -2.10 9.71 -6.97
CA ALA A 31 -1.99 8.57 -6.05
C ALA A 31 -2.77 7.33 -6.53
N MET A 32 -3.92 7.52 -7.20
CA MET A 32 -4.66 6.40 -7.80
C MET A 32 -3.96 5.82 -9.02
N GLU A 33 -3.26 6.64 -9.81
CA GLU A 33 -2.44 6.20 -10.94
C GLU A 33 -1.29 5.31 -10.45
N GLU A 34 -0.52 5.76 -9.44
CA GLU A 34 0.59 4.99 -8.87
C GLU A 34 0.10 3.67 -8.24
N LEU A 35 -1.06 3.69 -7.58
CA LEU A 35 -1.68 2.48 -7.05
C LEU A 35 -2.07 1.50 -8.17
N GLY A 36 -2.40 2.00 -9.36
CA GLY A 36 -2.65 1.21 -10.56
C GLY A 36 -1.39 0.50 -11.06
N GLU A 37 -0.25 1.19 -11.09
CA GLU A 37 1.04 0.59 -11.47
C GLU A 37 1.50 -0.45 -10.46
N ILE A 38 1.36 -0.18 -9.16
CA ILE A 38 1.56 -1.17 -8.09
C ILE A 38 0.71 -2.42 -8.32
N SER A 39 -0.59 -2.24 -8.62
CA SER A 39 -1.51 -3.34 -8.87
C SER A 39 -1.07 -4.20 -10.07
N LYS A 40 -0.61 -3.57 -11.14
CA LYS A 40 -0.07 -4.26 -12.32
C LYS A 40 1.17 -5.10 -11.98
N LEU A 41 2.10 -4.57 -11.19
CA LEU A 41 3.32 -5.29 -10.78
C LEU A 41 3.02 -6.44 -9.81
N VAL A 42 2.10 -6.25 -8.86
CA VAL A 42 1.63 -7.34 -7.97
C VAL A 42 1.01 -8.48 -8.79
N GLN A 43 0.19 -8.15 -9.80
CA GLN A 43 -0.37 -9.16 -10.72
C GLN A 43 0.70 -9.96 -11.48
N MET A 44 1.85 -9.35 -11.80
CA MET A 44 2.99 -10.07 -12.39
C MET A 44 3.65 -11.02 -11.38
N ILE A 45 3.84 -10.57 -10.13
CA ILE A 45 4.40 -11.38 -9.05
C ILE A 45 3.52 -12.62 -8.77
N GLU A 46 2.20 -12.45 -8.84
CA GLU A 46 1.22 -13.52 -8.63
C GLU A 46 1.02 -14.44 -9.84
N GLY A 47 1.69 -14.15 -10.97
CA GLY A 47 1.59 -14.94 -12.20
C GLY A 47 0.29 -14.75 -12.98
N TYR A 48 -0.55 -13.77 -12.61
CA TYR A 48 -1.72 -13.38 -13.39
C TYR A 48 -1.32 -12.68 -14.71
N ARG A 49 -0.18 -11.97 -14.70
CA ARG A 49 0.44 -11.36 -15.88
C ARG A 49 1.83 -11.94 -16.11
N ALA A 50 2.27 -11.95 -17.36
CA ALA A 50 3.67 -12.24 -17.68
C ALA A 50 4.57 -11.15 -17.06
N PRO A 51 5.75 -11.51 -16.52
CA PRO A 51 6.68 -10.54 -15.97
C PRO A 51 7.24 -9.67 -17.11
N GLU A 52 7.01 -8.37 -17.00
CA GLU A 52 7.67 -7.34 -17.78
C GLU A 52 8.10 -6.27 -16.78
N PRO A 53 9.41 -6.10 -16.50
CA PRO A 53 10.61 -6.68 -17.12
C PRO A 53 10.85 -8.18 -16.84
N ALA A 54 11.83 -8.76 -17.55
CA ALA A 54 11.97 -10.21 -17.80
C ALA A 54 12.14 -11.11 -16.55
N THR A 55 12.46 -10.57 -15.38
CA THR A 55 12.61 -11.36 -14.13
C THR A 55 11.79 -10.80 -12.98
N LEU A 56 11.39 -11.68 -12.06
CA LEU A 56 10.68 -11.29 -10.83
C LEU A 56 11.51 -10.36 -9.93
N GLU A 57 12.83 -10.42 -10.01
CA GLU A 57 13.71 -9.49 -9.29
C GLU A 57 13.56 -8.07 -9.83
N GLN A 58 13.52 -7.92 -11.15
CA GLN A 58 13.31 -6.63 -11.79
C GLN A 58 11.90 -6.09 -11.50
N VAL A 59 10.86 -6.94 -11.56
CA VAL A 59 9.49 -6.56 -11.17
C VAL A 59 9.42 -6.08 -9.71
N ARG A 60 10.15 -6.71 -8.79
CA ARG A 60 10.22 -6.27 -7.38
C ARG A 60 10.98 -4.95 -7.23
N SER A 61 12.01 -4.72 -8.04
CA SER A 61 12.73 -3.44 -8.04
C SER A 61 11.84 -2.30 -8.53
N GLU A 62 11.06 -2.51 -9.59
CA GLU A 62 10.08 -1.53 -10.07
C GLU A 62 8.97 -1.31 -9.05
N LEU A 63 8.47 -2.38 -8.42
CA LEU A 63 7.45 -2.27 -7.38
C LEU A 63 7.91 -1.37 -6.22
N ALA A 64 9.19 -1.44 -5.85
CA ALA A 64 9.74 -0.57 -4.82
C ALA A 64 9.72 0.91 -5.22
N LEU A 65 9.91 1.24 -6.50
CA LEU A 65 9.83 2.60 -7.03
C LEU A 65 8.37 3.08 -7.06
N GLU A 66 7.45 2.28 -7.61
CA GLU A 66 6.02 2.65 -7.65
C GLU A 66 5.42 2.83 -6.25
N MET A 67 5.84 2.00 -5.28
CA MET A 67 5.48 2.19 -3.87
C MET A 67 6.03 3.50 -3.30
N SER A 68 7.22 3.92 -3.72
CA SER A 68 7.80 5.21 -3.34
C SER A 68 7.02 6.37 -3.98
N ASP A 69 6.63 6.25 -5.25
CA ASP A 69 5.89 7.30 -5.95
C ASP A 69 4.49 7.49 -5.35
N LEU A 70 3.79 6.40 -5.04
CA LEU A 70 2.55 6.46 -4.24
C LEU A 70 2.79 7.15 -2.89
N GLN A 71 3.86 6.79 -2.18
CA GLN A 71 4.17 7.37 -0.87
C GLN A 71 4.46 8.87 -0.96
N VAL A 72 5.12 9.33 -2.03
CA VAL A 72 5.31 10.76 -2.33
C VAL A 72 3.95 11.46 -2.49
N MET A 73 3.03 10.88 -3.27
CA MET A 73 1.69 11.46 -3.43
C MET A 73 0.91 11.54 -2.12
N LEU A 74 1.03 10.53 -1.24
CA LEU A 74 0.40 10.54 0.08
C LEU A 74 1.00 11.61 1.01
N PHE A 75 2.33 11.78 1.03
CA PHE A 75 2.95 12.86 1.80
C PHE A 75 2.60 14.23 1.25
N LYS A 76 2.49 14.36 -0.08
CA LYS A 76 2.02 15.58 -0.73
C LYS A 76 0.62 15.95 -0.30
N LEU A 77 -0.30 14.99 -0.36
CA LEU A 77 -1.66 15.17 0.11
C LEU A 77 -1.69 15.56 1.60
N ALA A 78 -0.85 14.92 2.42
CA ALA A 78 -0.78 15.21 3.84
C ALA A 78 -0.38 16.67 4.12
N TYR A 79 0.71 17.18 3.52
CA TYR A 79 1.10 18.58 3.78
C TYR A 79 0.10 19.58 3.17
N LEU A 80 -0.49 19.30 2.00
CA LEU A 80 -1.54 20.14 1.41
C LEU A 80 -2.78 20.23 2.32
N CYS A 81 -3.04 19.20 3.12
CA CYS A 81 -4.13 19.15 4.09
C CYS A 81 -3.71 19.51 5.52
N GLY A 82 -2.46 19.91 5.77
CA GLY A 82 -1.96 20.26 7.11
C GLY A 82 -1.89 19.08 8.07
N ILE A 83 -1.62 17.88 7.57
CA ILE A 83 -1.51 16.64 8.34
C ILE A 83 -0.05 16.30 8.59
N ASP A 84 0.34 16.11 9.85
CA ASP A 84 1.61 15.48 10.23
C ASP A 84 1.46 13.96 10.16
N MET A 85 2.15 13.32 9.21
CA MET A 85 2.03 11.88 8.99
C MET A 85 2.67 11.04 10.09
N GLU A 86 3.72 11.52 10.74
CA GLU A 86 4.37 10.78 11.83
C GLU A 86 3.42 10.69 13.03
N GLU A 87 2.78 11.81 13.39
CA GLU A 87 1.77 11.84 14.44
C GLU A 87 0.50 11.04 14.05
N ALA A 88 0.06 11.13 12.80
CA ALA A 88 -1.07 10.35 12.31
C ALA A 88 -0.81 8.83 12.40
N MET A 89 0.39 8.39 12.03
CA MET A 89 0.79 6.99 12.11
C MET A 89 0.94 6.51 13.56
N ARG A 90 1.50 7.33 14.45
CA ARG A 90 1.57 7.04 15.90
C ARG A 90 0.18 6.79 16.48
N ARG A 91 -0.78 7.69 16.20
CA ARG A 91 -2.18 7.53 16.62
C ARG A 91 -2.84 6.30 15.98
N GLY A 92 -2.50 6.01 14.73
CA GLY A 92 -2.96 4.82 14.01
C GLY A 92 -2.48 3.52 14.67
N GLN A 93 -1.21 3.48 15.10
CA GLN A 93 -0.63 2.37 15.84
C GLN A 93 -1.34 2.15 17.18
N GLU A 94 -1.48 3.19 17.99
CA GLU A 94 -2.19 3.11 19.28
C GLU A 94 -3.63 2.60 19.11
N LYS A 95 -4.32 3.07 18.07
CA LYS A 95 -5.67 2.61 17.72
C LYS A 95 -5.69 1.14 17.30
N ALA A 96 -4.68 0.68 16.55
CA ALA A 96 -4.57 -0.72 16.13
C ALA A 96 -4.30 -1.64 17.31
N ASP A 97 -3.36 -1.28 18.19
CA ASP A 97 -3.02 -2.03 19.41
C ASP A 97 -4.21 -2.12 20.36
N ALA A 98 -4.95 -1.03 20.55
CA ALA A 98 -6.17 -1.02 21.36
C ALA A 98 -7.29 -1.88 20.75
N ARG A 99 -7.39 -1.93 19.41
CA ARG A 99 -8.40 -2.73 18.70
C ARG A 99 -8.08 -4.22 18.68
N PHE A 100 -6.80 -4.59 18.61
CA PHE A 100 -6.32 -5.97 18.48
C PHE A 100 -5.24 -6.29 19.52
N PRO A 101 -5.58 -6.31 20.82
CA PRO A 101 -4.58 -6.42 21.90
C PRO A 101 -3.95 -7.81 22.04
N ASP A 102 -4.57 -8.86 21.51
CA ASP A 102 -4.09 -10.24 21.60
C ASP A 102 -3.57 -10.73 20.23
N PRO A 103 -2.23 -10.85 20.06
CA PRO A 103 -1.62 -11.34 18.83
C PRO A 103 -2.06 -12.75 18.41
N THR A 104 -2.59 -13.56 19.33
CA THR A 104 -3.04 -14.93 19.03
C THR A 104 -4.36 -14.99 18.27
N THR A 105 -5.13 -13.88 18.29
CA THR A 105 -6.40 -13.74 17.56
C THR A 105 -6.19 -13.90 16.06
N GLY A 106 -5.17 -13.25 15.49
CA GLY A 106 -4.89 -13.29 14.05
C GLY A 106 -4.63 -14.70 13.50
N PRO A 107 -3.72 -15.49 14.08
CA PRO A 107 -3.52 -16.89 13.69
C PRO A 107 -4.77 -17.76 13.84
N ALA A 108 -5.57 -17.56 14.89
CA ALA A 108 -6.80 -18.31 15.09
C ALA A 108 -7.86 -17.99 14.03
N GLU A 109 -8.11 -16.71 13.76
CA GLU A 109 -9.02 -16.25 12.71
C GLU A 109 -8.60 -16.73 11.32
N ARG A 110 -7.29 -16.68 11.02
CA ARG A 110 -6.74 -17.18 9.76
C ARG A 110 -6.98 -18.67 9.58
N ARG A 111 -6.72 -19.49 10.61
CA ARG A 111 -6.99 -20.94 10.56
C ARG A 111 -8.49 -21.20 10.34
N ALA A 112 -9.35 -20.49 11.07
CA ALA A 112 -10.79 -20.63 10.92
C ALA A 112 -11.26 -20.21 9.52
N TYR A 113 -10.67 -19.17 8.93
CA TYR A 113 -10.94 -18.77 7.54
C TYR A 113 -10.58 -19.88 6.55
N TRP A 114 -9.35 -20.42 6.63
CA TRP A 114 -8.91 -21.47 5.71
C TRP A 114 -9.75 -22.74 5.84
N GLN A 115 -10.09 -23.15 7.06
CA GLN A 115 -10.99 -24.30 7.28
C GLN A 115 -12.35 -24.10 6.59
N ARG A 116 -12.96 -22.92 6.73
CA ARG A 116 -14.23 -22.61 6.04
C ARG A 116 -14.07 -22.60 4.52
N PHE A 117 -12.97 -22.06 4.02
CA PHE A 117 -12.70 -22.00 2.58
C PHE A 117 -12.47 -23.40 1.98
N GLU A 118 -11.67 -24.24 2.64
CA GLU A 118 -11.44 -25.63 2.23
C GLU A 118 -12.75 -26.43 2.22
N GLN A 119 -13.56 -26.31 3.28
CA GLN A 119 -14.88 -26.95 3.34
C GLN A 119 -15.79 -26.48 2.20
N PHE A 120 -15.85 -25.17 1.92
CA PHE A 120 -16.62 -24.64 0.79
C PHE A 120 -16.14 -25.21 -0.55
N VAL A 121 -14.83 -25.28 -0.77
CA VAL A 121 -14.25 -25.82 -2.01
C VAL A 121 -14.62 -27.30 -2.19
N GLU A 122 -14.62 -28.08 -1.11
CA GLU A 122 -15.04 -29.48 -1.10
C GLU A 122 -16.54 -29.63 -1.40
N GLU A 123 -17.39 -28.92 -0.66
CA GLU A 123 -18.86 -28.96 -0.82
C GLU A 123 -19.31 -28.48 -2.20
N ALA A 124 -18.65 -27.46 -2.76
CA ALA A 124 -18.95 -26.92 -4.08
C ALA A 124 -18.33 -27.73 -5.23
N GLY A 125 -17.52 -28.76 -4.94
CA GLY A 125 -16.82 -29.55 -5.95
C GLY A 125 -15.82 -28.73 -6.79
N LEU A 126 -15.32 -27.62 -6.24
CA LEU A 126 -14.39 -26.69 -6.90
C LEU A 126 -12.92 -27.08 -6.71
N GLY A 127 -12.64 -28.10 -5.92
CA GLY A 127 -11.28 -28.63 -5.76
C GLY A 127 -10.76 -29.15 -7.09
N SER A 128 -9.66 -28.57 -7.59
CA SER A 128 -9.07 -28.97 -8.88
C SER A 128 -8.82 -30.48 -8.91
N LYS A 129 -9.46 -31.17 -9.87
CA LYS A 129 -8.87 -32.36 -10.49
C LYS A 129 -7.64 -31.86 -11.26
N LYS A 130 -6.48 -31.89 -10.58
CA LYS A 130 -5.11 -31.76 -11.11
C LYS A 130 -4.88 -30.72 -12.20
#